data_AF-L8TRZ4-F1
#
_entry.id   AF-L8TRZ4-F1
#
_cell.length_a   1.000
_cell.length_b   1.000
_cell.length_c   1.000
_cell.angle_alpha   90.00
_cell.angle_beta   90.00
_cell.angle_gamma   90.00
#
_symmetry.space_group_name_H-M   'P 1'
#
loop_
_entity.id
_entity.type
_entity.pdbx_description
1 polymer ?
#
loop_
_entity_poly.entity_id
_entity_poly.type
_entity_poly.pdbx_seq_one_letter_code
_entity_poly.pdbx_strand_id
1 'polypeptide(L)'
;MRLTPDHRQINRAGGFPAAPSASFCFRTMPLRMLASAALLILMSACTPGSTTEPVGSATGKEEPAAQTAPAGDSGAGGQALADTSAKPSANPETVATEEVKETVTTVLTQLAAAAPKPATAQVTDALTGAGIAPGVLQVSQSRTPTGLEADAIEAAVLQGKDCVIGQVREGTVTVMVLPVLANGKCFVGS
;
A
#
# COMPACT_ATOMS: atom_id res chain seq x y z
N MET A 1 -15.65 -24.15 -37.95
CA MET A 1 -15.01 -23.39 -39.05
C MET A 1 -15.65 -22.01 -39.12
N ARG A 2 -14.83 -20.95 -39.31
CA ARG A 2 -15.07 -19.48 -39.24
C ARG A 2 -14.46 -18.85 -37.98
N LEU A 3 -13.16 -18.57 -38.02
CA LEU A 3 -12.46 -17.36 -38.50
C LEU A 3 -12.52 -16.20 -37.47
N THR A 4 -11.51 -16.19 -36.60
CA THR A 4 -11.06 -15.09 -35.74
C THR A 4 -10.39 -13.98 -36.56
N PRO A 5 -10.65 -12.69 -36.27
CA PRO A 5 -9.85 -11.59 -36.79
C PRO A 5 -8.55 -11.42 -36.00
N ASP A 6 -7.46 -11.39 -36.76
CA ASP A 6 -6.08 -11.17 -36.37
C ASP A 6 -5.85 -9.68 -36.05
N HIS A 7 -5.33 -9.36 -34.86
CA HIS A 7 -4.81 -8.03 -34.51
C HIS A 7 -3.31 -8.10 -34.28
N ARG A 8 -2.58 -8.33 -35.38
CA ARG A 8 -1.14 -8.13 -35.46
C ARG A 8 -0.78 -6.68 -35.83
N GLN A 9 0.20 -6.18 -35.07
CA GLN A 9 1.30 -5.33 -35.52
C GLN A 9 0.98 -3.95 -36.11
N ILE A 10 1.23 -2.93 -35.29
CA ILE A 10 1.91 -1.71 -35.76
C ILE A 10 3.10 -1.45 -34.82
N ASN A 11 4.25 -2.03 -35.20
CA ASN A 11 5.56 -1.61 -34.73
C ASN A 11 5.90 -0.28 -35.43
N ARG A 12 6.02 0.82 -34.66
CA ARG A 12 6.77 2.00 -35.10
C ARG A 12 8.13 2.00 -34.41
N ALA A 13 9.13 1.62 -35.19
CA ALA A 13 10.53 1.85 -34.91
C ALA A 13 10.94 3.28 -35.34
N GLY A 14 11.89 3.86 -34.60
CA GLY A 14 12.59 5.10 -34.93
C GLY A 14 12.58 6.05 -33.73
N GLY A 15 13.69 6.48 -33.14
CA GLY A 15 15.10 6.26 -33.39
C GLY A 15 15.87 6.99 -32.27
N PHE A 16 16.99 6.42 -31.82
CA PHE A 16 17.97 7.12 -30.98
C PHE A 16 18.65 8.22 -31.81
N PRO A 17 19.06 9.35 -31.21
CA PRO A 17 20.43 9.41 -30.70
C PRO A 17 20.65 10.20 -29.40
N ALA A 18 21.62 9.70 -28.63
CA ALA A 18 22.73 10.40 -27.96
C ALA A 18 22.49 11.60 -27.02
N ALA A 19 23.09 11.46 -25.82
CA ALA A 19 23.28 12.46 -24.77
C ALA A 19 24.08 13.71 -25.23
N PRO A 20 24.12 14.77 -24.39
CA PRO A 20 25.24 14.81 -23.43
C PRO A 20 24.88 15.28 -22.01
N SER A 21 25.71 14.82 -21.09
CA SER A 21 25.88 15.27 -19.71
C SER A 21 26.02 16.79 -19.59
N ALA A 22 25.28 17.40 -18.67
CA ALA A 22 25.62 18.69 -18.11
C ALA A 22 25.40 18.66 -16.59
N SER A 23 26.51 18.45 -15.88
CA SER A 23 26.69 18.84 -14.50
C SER A 23 26.37 20.33 -14.36
N PHE A 24 25.33 20.68 -13.60
CA PHE A 24 25.20 22.02 -13.03
C PHE A 24 25.27 21.93 -11.51
N CYS A 25 26.46 22.26 -11.04
CA CYS A 25 26.80 22.65 -9.69
C CYS A 25 25.97 23.88 -9.27
N PHE A 26 25.56 23.87 -8.00
CA PHE A 26 25.39 25.04 -7.13
C PHE A 26 24.63 26.26 -7.68
N ARG A 27 23.40 26.45 -7.17
CA ARG A 27 23.13 27.68 -6.40
C ARG A 27 21.90 27.55 -5.52
N THR A 28 22.17 27.43 -4.22
CA THR A 28 21.34 28.01 -3.17
C THR A 28 21.02 29.47 -3.50
N MET A 29 19.74 29.82 -3.64
CA MET A 29 19.30 31.16 -3.27
C MET A 29 17.81 31.17 -2.89
N PRO A 30 17.46 31.72 -1.71
CA PRO A 30 16.09 31.79 -1.22
C PRO A 30 15.41 33.04 -1.79
N LEU A 31 14.27 32.86 -2.46
CA LEU A 31 13.39 33.98 -2.79
C LEU A 31 12.16 33.92 -1.90
N ARG A 32 12.20 34.72 -0.84
CA ARG A 32 11.02 35.23 -0.15
C ARG A 32 10.25 36.15 -1.08
N MET A 33 8.93 36.25 -0.84
CA MET A 33 7.90 37.15 -1.41
C MET A 33 6.88 36.37 -2.25
N LEU A 34 5.56 36.51 -2.11
CA LEU A 34 4.70 37.43 -1.39
C LEU A 34 3.28 36.83 -1.36
N ALA A 35 2.57 37.06 -0.26
CA ALA A 35 1.16 37.46 -0.19
C ALA A 35 0.03 36.57 -0.79
N SER A 36 -0.78 36.06 0.14
CA SER A 36 -2.22 36.31 0.27
C SER A 36 -3.12 36.23 -0.98
N ALA A 37 -3.94 35.17 -1.04
CA ALA A 37 -5.33 35.31 -1.48
C ALA A 37 -6.20 34.24 -0.80
N ALA A 38 -6.99 34.69 0.16
CA ALA A 38 -8.13 33.96 0.67
C ALA A 38 -9.11 33.71 -0.48
N LEU A 39 -9.55 32.47 -0.67
CA LEU A 39 -10.73 32.16 -1.46
C LEU A 39 -11.66 31.25 -0.65
N LEU A 40 -12.59 31.91 0.03
CA LEU A 40 -13.81 31.33 0.55
C LEU A 40 -14.71 30.93 -0.62
N ILE A 41 -15.06 29.66 -0.74
CA ILE A 41 -16.22 29.22 -1.51
C ILE A 41 -17.11 28.36 -0.59
N LEU A 42 -18.23 28.98 -0.21
CA LEU A 42 -19.44 28.36 0.34
C LEU A 42 -20.17 27.52 -0.73
N MET A 43 -21.19 26.78 -0.26
CA MET A 43 -22.29 26.08 -0.96
C MET A 43 -22.02 24.56 -1.09
N SER A 44 -22.93 23.64 -0.76
CA SER A 44 -24.39 23.70 -0.65
C SER A 44 -24.90 22.46 0.10
N ALA A 45 -26.08 22.61 0.71
CA ALA A 45 -26.84 21.60 1.44
C ALA A 45 -27.76 20.74 0.53
N CYS A 46 -28.49 19.81 1.18
CA CYS A 46 -29.65 18.99 0.73
C CYS A 46 -29.33 17.69 -0.04
N THR A 47 -29.94 16.52 0.23
CA THR A 47 -31.28 16.21 0.78
C THR A 47 -31.36 14.74 1.29
N PRO A 48 -32.34 14.39 2.14
CA PRO A 48 -32.60 13.04 2.66
C PRO A 48 -33.55 12.22 1.75
N GLY A 49 -33.55 10.88 1.87
CA GLY A 49 -34.48 10.02 1.12
C GLY A 49 -34.47 8.53 1.47
N SER A 50 -35.24 8.17 2.50
CA SER A 50 -36.25 7.09 2.59
C SER A 50 -36.12 5.72 1.87
N THR A 51 -36.26 4.67 2.71
CA THR A 51 -37.10 3.45 2.54
C THR A 51 -36.59 2.32 1.63
N THR A 52 -36.33 1.12 2.18
CA THR A 52 -37.27 -0.04 2.23
C THR A 52 -36.52 -1.31 2.66
N GLU A 53 -37.11 -2.05 3.62
CA GLU A 53 -36.87 -3.46 4.00
C GLU A 53 -36.90 -4.40 2.76
N PRO A 54 -36.22 -5.58 2.75
CA PRO A 54 -36.55 -6.71 3.64
C PRO A 54 -35.36 -7.60 4.06
N VAL A 55 -35.36 -8.12 5.29
CA VAL A 55 -34.64 -9.37 5.59
C VAL A 55 -35.56 -10.30 6.35
N GLY A 56 -35.90 -11.39 5.66
CA GLY A 56 -36.68 -12.49 6.17
C GLY A 56 -35.94 -13.32 7.22
N SER A 57 -36.77 -14.04 7.96
CA SER A 57 -36.44 -15.00 8.99
C SER A 57 -35.52 -16.12 8.49
N ALA A 58 -34.51 -16.46 9.27
CA ALA A 58 -33.94 -17.80 9.32
C ALA A 58 -33.62 -18.17 10.76
N THR A 59 -34.51 -18.96 11.34
CA THR A 59 -34.29 -19.77 12.54
C THR A 59 -33.24 -20.83 12.21
N GLY A 60 -32.19 -20.92 13.02
CA GLY A 60 -31.19 -21.99 12.97
C GLY A 60 -30.60 -22.21 14.35
N LYS A 61 -31.24 -23.10 15.12
CA LYS A 61 -30.82 -23.59 16.43
C LYS A 61 -30.05 -24.89 16.19
N GLU A 62 -28.76 -24.94 16.44
CA GLU A 62 -28.07 -26.22 16.69
C GLU A 62 -26.78 -26.03 17.51
N GLU A 63 -26.90 -26.37 18.79
CA GLU A 63 -25.84 -26.91 19.66
C GLU A 63 -25.86 -28.43 19.43
N PRO A 64 -24.74 -29.18 19.28
CA PRO A 64 -23.94 -29.56 20.46
C PRO A 64 -22.46 -29.97 20.24
N ALA A 65 -21.86 -30.32 21.39
CA ALA A 65 -20.79 -31.30 21.60
C ALA A 65 -19.33 -30.80 21.62
N ALA A 66 -18.91 -30.48 22.86
CA ALA A 66 -17.72 -30.99 23.53
C ALA A 66 -16.73 -31.80 22.67
N GLN A 67 -15.50 -31.27 22.54
CA GLN A 67 -14.35 -32.07 22.16
C GLN A 67 -13.29 -32.06 23.25
N THR A 68 -12.87 -33.29 23.52
CA THR A 68 -11.99 -33.83 24.54
C THR A 68 -10.57 -33.26 24.44
N ALA A 69 -9.99 -32.92 25.59
CA ALA A 69 -8.57 -32.61 25.74
C ALA A 69 -7.70 -33.87 25.62
N PRO A 70 -6.57 -33.82 24.91
CA PRO A 70 -5.42 -34.66 25.20
C PRO A 70 -4.39 -33.90 26.06
N ALA A 71 -3.95 -34.58 27.12
CA ALA A 71 -2.75 -34.27 27.88
C ALA A 71 -1.50 -34.87 27.20
N GLY A 72 -0.35 -34.23 27.41
CA GLY A 72 0.99 -34.65 26.96
C GLY A 72 1.61 -33.55 26.08
N ASP A 73 2.81 -33.04 26.28
CA ASP A 73 4.01 -33.63 26.86
C ASP A 73 4.94 -32.48 27.30
N SER A 74 5.41 -32.52 28.54
CA SER A 74 6.39 -31.58 29.09
C SER A 74 7.79 -32.00 28.64
N GLY A 75 8.13 -31.64 27.41
CA GLY A 75 9.50 -31.75 26.89
C GLY A 75 10.34 -30.54 27.33
N ALA A 76 11.13 -30.74 28.38
CA ALA A 76 12.23 -29.85 28.74
C ALA A 76 13.41 -30.04 27.77
N GLY A 77 13.92 -28.95 27.20
CA GLY A 77 15.23 -28.91 26.55
C GLY A 77 15.26 -28.00 25.33
N GLY A 78 16.13 -26.98 25.35
CA GLY A 78 16.36 -26.11 24.19
C GLY A 78 16.55 -24.67 24.60
N GLN A 79 17.65 -24.36 25.28
CA GLN A 79 18.77 -23.63 24.68
C GLN A 79 18.62 -22.11 24.78
N ALA A 80 19.58 -21.57 25.54
CA ALA A 80 20.03 -20.19 25.60
C ALA A 80 19.36 -19.23 24.61
N LEU A 81 18.70 -18.23 25.19
CA LEU A 81 18.49 -16.91 24.59
C LEU A 81 19.87 -16.38 24.18
N ALA A 82 20.33 -16.80 23.00
CA ALA A 82 21.48 -16.22 22.34
C ALA A 82 21.03 -14.83 21.89
N ASP A 83 21.51 -13.85 22.65
CA ASP A 83 21.84 -12.50 22.21
C ASP A 83 22.01 -12.44 20.69
N THR A 84 20.94 -12.06 19.99
CA THR A 84 21.04 -11.58 18.62
C THR A 84 20.89 -10.07 18.69
N SER A 85 21.79 -9.44 19.44
CA SER A 85 22.28 -8.12 19.07
C SER A 85 23.21 -8.31 17.87
N ALA A 86 22.62 -8.77 16.75
CA ALA A 86 23.29 -8.73 15.47
C ALA A 86 23.48 -7.25 15.16
N LYS A 87 24.69 -6.77 15.40
CA LYS A 87 25.22 -5.53 14.84
C LYS A 87 24.70 -5.43 13.41
N PRO A 88 24.00 -4.35 13.02
CA PRO A 88 23.55 -4.18 11.65
C PRO A 88 24.77 -4.29 10.72
N SER A 89 24.95 -5.44 10.07
CA SER A 89 25.72 -5.49 8.86
C SER A 89 24.93 -4.64 7.89
N ALA A 90 25.45 -3.46 7.57
CA ALA A 90 24.88 -2.58 6.57
C ALA A 90 24.98 -3.27 5.21
N ASN A 91 24.09 -4.23 4.96
CA ASN A 91 23.83 -4.73 3.64
C ASN A 91 23.16 -3.58 2.87
N PRO A 92 23.68 -3.18 1.69
CA PRO A 92 23.06 -2.14 0.88
C PRO A 92 21.57 -2.40 0.62
N GLU A 93 21.14 -3.66 0.56
CA GLU A 93 19.72 -4.00 0.42
C GLU A 93 18.90 -3.58 1.65
N THR A 94 19.40 -3.81 2.87
CA THR A 94 18.72 -3.40 4.10
C THR A 94 18.62 -1.89 4.24
N VAL A 95 19.67 -1.16 3.82
CA VAL A 95 19.65 0.31 3.81
C VAL A 95 18.56 0.82 2.85
N ALA A 96 18.49 0.26 1.64
CA ALA A 96 17.45 0.63 0.67
C ALA A 96 16.04 0.30 1.18
N THR A 97 15.84 -0.85 1.83
CA THR A 97 14.54 -1.21 2.42
C THR A 97 14.12 -0.24 3.52
N GLU A 98 15.04 0.21 4.38
CA GLU A 98 14.74 1.19 5.42
C GLU A 98 14.46 2.60 4.84
N GLU A 99 15.14 3.01 3.76
CA GLU A 99 14.84 4.26 3.05
C GLU A 99 13.43 4.24 2.42
N VAL A 100 13.07 3.12 1.78
CA VAL A 100 11.71 2.93 1.23
C VAL A 100 10.67 2.93 2.34
N LYS A 101 10.94 2.27 3.46
CA LYS A 101 10.07 2.26 4.64
C LYS A 101 9.84 3.65 5.21
N GLU A 102 10.88 4.46 5.33
CA GLU A 102 10.76 5.85 5.79
C GLU A 102 9.94 6.69 4.80
N THR A 103 10.18 6.51 3.51
CA THR A 103 9.41 7.18 2.44
C THR A 103 7.92 6.81 2.52
N VAL A 104 7.60 5.51 2.57
CA VAL A 104 6.23 5.01 2.69
C VAL A 104 5.56 5.53 3.96
N THR A 105 6.27 5.50 5.09
CA THR A 105 5.75 6.00 6.38
C THR A 105 5.42 7.48 6.29
N THR A 106 6.33 8.29 5.76
CA THR A 106 6.16 9.75 5.64
C THR A 106 4.99 10.10 4.73
N VAL A 107 4.93 9.49 3.54
CA VAL A 107 3.91 9.78 2.54
C VAL A 107 2.53 9.34 3.02
N LEU A 108 2.42 8.12 3.55
CA LEU A 108 1.13 7.63 4.07
C LEU A 108 0.67 8.45 5.28
N THR A 109 1.58 8.90 6.14
CA THR A 109 1.23 9.75 7.30
C THR A 109 0.71 11.11 6.85
N GLN A 110 1.37 11.74 5.88
CA GLN A 110 0.88 12.99 5.29
C GLN A 110 -0.48 12.81 4.61
N LEU A 111 -0.65 11.74 3.83
CA LEU A 111 -1.92 11.44 3.18
C LEU A 111 -3.03 11.20 4.20
N ALA A 112 -2.75 10.40 5.25
CA ALA A 112 -3.70 10.06 6.30
C ALA A 112 -4.16 11.28 7.11
N ALA A 113 -3.29 12.29 7.26
CA ALA A 113 -3.66 13.56 7.91
C ALA A 113 -4.68 14.37 7.09
N ALA A 114 -4.62 14.28 5.75
CA ALA A 114 -5.58 14.96 4.87
C ALA A 114 -6.84 14.12 4.58
N ALA A 115 -6.68 12.80 4.52
CA ALA A 115 -7.73 11.83 4.20
C ALA A 115 -7.60 10.60 5.12
N PRO A 116 -8.35 10.54 6.24
CA PRO A 116 -8.26 9.43 7.20
C PRO A 116 -8.62 8.06 6.61
N LYS A 117 -9.38 8.04 5.51
CA LYS A 117 -9.75 6.85 4.72
C LYS A 117 -9.44 7.14 3.25
N PRO A 118 -8.19 7.00 2.81
CA PRO A 118 -7.80 7.36 1.44
C PRO A 118 -8.34 6.32 0.43
N ALA A 119 -8.61 6.73 -0.81
CA ALA A 119 -8.92 5.81 -1.89
C ALA A 119 -7.65 5.19 -2.49
N THR A 120 -7.76 4.03 -3.15
CA THR A 120 -6.64 3.33 -3.80
C THR A 120 -5.87 4.24 -4.76
N ALA A 121 -6.58 5.07 -5.53
CA ALA A 121 -5.97 6.03 -6.44
C ALA A 121 -5.12 7.07 -5.69
N GLN A 122 -5.63 7.63 -4.58
CA GLN A 122 -4.90 8.63 -3.79
C GLN A 122 -3.61 8.07 -3.20
N VAL A 123 -3.63 6.83 -2.71
CA VAL A 123 -2.43 6.15 -2.21
C VAL A 123 -1.44 5.88 -3.33
N THR A 124 -1.92 5.44 -4.49
CA THR A 124 -1.08 5.21 -5.67
C THR A 124 -0.41 6.50 -6.15
N ASP A 125 -1.18 7.58 -6.28
CA ASP A 125 -0.70 8.88 -6.74
C ASP A 125 0.30 9.48 -5.75
N ALA A 126 0.03 9.36 -4.44
CA ALA A 126 0.93 9.88 -3.41
C ALA A 126 2.29 9.16 -3.40
N LEU A 127 2.28 7.82 -3.47
CA LEU A 127 3.52 7.04 -3.46
C LEU A 127 4.29 7.15 -4.77
N THR A 128 3.61 7.18 -5.91
CA THR A 128 4.27 7.40 -7.21
C THR A 128 4.81 8.82 -7.34
N GLY A 129 4.09 9.82 -6.84
CA GLY A 129 4.56 11.21 -6.73
C GLY A 129 5.78 11.37 -5.82
N ALA A 130 5.97 10.46 -4.85
CA ALA A 130 7.14 10.40 -3.99
C ALA A 130 8.33 9.62 -4.62
N GLY A 131 8.19 9.13 -5.86
CA GLY A 131 9.25 8.45 -6.60
C GLY A 131 9.21 6.93 -6.55
N ILE A 132 8.20 6.31 -5.94
CA ILE A 132 8.00 4.86 -6.00
C ILE A 132 7.56 4.48 -7.41
N ALA A 133 8.28 3.57 -8.07
CA ALA A 133 7.89 3.13 -9.40
C ALA A 133 6.58 2.30 -9.36
N PRO A 134 5.63 2.53 -10.28
CA PRO A 134 4.35 1.82 -10.27
C PRO A 134 4.48 0.31 -10.49
N GLY A 135 5.56 -0.14 -11.16
CA GLY A 135 5.82 -1.57 -11.38
C GLY A 135 6.19 -2.37 -10.13
N VAL A 136 6.60 -1.69 -9.04
CA VAL A 136 6.93 -2.31 -7.75
C VAL A 136 5.90 -2.00 -6.67
N LEU A 137 4.91 -1.15 -6.97
CA LEU A 137 3.86 -0.74 -6.06
C LEU A 137 2.62 -1.63 -6.23
N GLN A 138 2.09 -2.12 -5.11
CA GLN A 138 0.84 -2.85 -5.03
C GLN A 138 -0.04 -2.15 -3.99
N VAL A 139 -1.32 -1.93 -4.29
CA VAL A 139 -2.25 -1.25 -3.37
C VAL A 139 -3.54 -2.05 -3.29
N SER A 140 -4.08 -2.21 -2.08
CA SER A 140 -5.34 -2.88 -1.85
C SER A 140 -6.52 -2.04 -2.38
N GLN A 141 -7.63 -2.72 -2.65
CA GLN A 141 -8.86 -2.05 -3.10
C GLN A 141 -9.52 -1.28 -1.95
N SER A 142 -9.90 -0.03 -2.20
CA SER A 142 -10.58 0.81 -1.21
C SER A 142 -12.06 0.52 -1.04
N ARG A 143 -12.62 -0.37 -1.87
CA ARG A 143 -14.03 -0.74 -1.85
C ARG A 143 -14.18 -2.24 -1.85
N THR A 144 -15.12 -2.73 -1.04
CA THR A 144 -15.55 -4.12 -1.08
C THR A 144 -16.48 -4.36 -2.27
N PRO A 145 -16.73 -5.63 -2.67
CA PRO A 145 -17.70 -5.95 -3.72
C PRO A 145 -19.14 -5.48 -3.43
N THR A 146 -19.48 -5.23 -2.15
CA THR A 146 -20.78 -4.68 -1.75
C THR A 146 -20.84 -3.14 -1.83
N GLY A 147 -19.75 -2.49 -2.27
CA GLY A 147 -19.66 -1.03 -2.40
C GLY A 147 -19.33 -0.30 -1.10
N LEU A 148 -19.03 -1.02 -0.02
CA LEU A 148 -18.63 -0.41 1.24
C LEU A 148 -17.17 0.03 1.20
N GLU A 149 -16.82 1.08 1.95
CA GLU A 149 -15.41 1.44 2.14
C GLU A 149 -14.66 0.30 2.80
N ALA A 150 -13.42 0.08 2.37
CA ALA A 150 -12.49 -0.73 3.13
C ALA A 150 -12.17 -0.02 4.47
N ASP A 151 -12.09 -0.82 5.53
CA ASP A 151 -11.78 -0.35 6.88
C ASP A 151 -10.30 0.04 7.03
N ALA A 152 -9.43 -0.56 6.21
CA ALA A 152 -8.05 -0.16 6.04
C ALA A 152 -7.62 -0.31 4.58
N ILE A 153 -6.70 0.56 4.16
CA ILE A 153 -6.01 0.49 2.87
C ILE A 153 -4.59 0.06 3.14
N GLU A 154 -4.08 -0.85 2.32
CA GLU A 154 -2.72 -1.33 2.39
C GLU A 154 -1.98 -1.01 1.09
N ALA A 155 -0.75 -0.54 1.22
CA ALA A 155 0.16 -0.35 0.10
C ALA A 155 1.44 -1.12 0.39
N ALA A 156 1.94 -1.84 -0.60
CA ALA A 156 3.17 -2.60 -0.52
C ALA A 156 4.12 -2.16 -1.63
N VAL A 157 5.37 -1.89 -1.25
CA VAL A 157 6.46 -1.60 -2.18
C VAL A 157 7.44 -2.77 -2.16
N LEU A 158 7.63 -3.38 -3.32
CA LEU A 158 8.64 -4.41 -3.52
C LEU A 158 10.03 -3.77 -3.58
N GLN A 159 10.91 -4.17 -2.68
CA GLN A 159 12.31 -3.74 -2.67
C GLN A 159 13.24 -4.94 -2.52
N GLY A 160 13.81 -5.38 -3.66
CA GLY A 160 14.63 -6.59 -3.71
C GLY A 160 13.83 -7.83 -3.32
N LYS A 161 14.12 -8.38 -2.13
CA LYS A 161 13.44 -9.56 -1.54
C LYS A 161 12.52 -9.20 -0.39
N ASP A 162 12.36 -7.91 -0.12
CA ASP A 162 11.54 -7.38 0.95
C ASP A 162 10.32 -6.67 0.36
N CYS A 163 9.23 -6.70 1.11
CA CYS A 163 8.00 -5.98 0.87
C CYS A 163 7.80 -5.03 2.03
N VAL A 164 7.88 -3.73 1.75
CA VAL A 164 7.55 -2.68 2.69
C VAL A 164 6.05 -2.44 2.60
N ILE A 165 5.30 -2.85 3.61
CA ILE A 165 3.84 -2.77 3.65
C ILE A 165 3.42 -1.71 4.64
N GLY A 166 2.71 -0.69 4.15
CA GLY A 166 2.06 0.33 4.95
C GLY A 166 0.55 0.15 4.94
N GLN A 167 -0.08 0.24 6.10
CA GLN A 167 -1.53 0.26 6.26
C GLN A 167 -1.98 1.62 6.77
N VAL A 168 -3.10 2.11 6.25
CA VAL A 168 -3.80 3.31 6.72
C VAL A 168 -5.18 2.91 7.21
N ARG A 169 -5.47 3.22 8.47
CA ARG A 169 -6.73 2.91 9.15
C ARG A 169 -7.14 4.13 9.97
N GLU A 170 -8.22 4.77 9.57
CA GLU A 170 -8.80 5.93 10.28
C GLU A 170 -7.76 7.01 10.64
N GLY A 171 -6.89 7.34 9.69
CA GLY A 171 -5.83 8.34 9.89
C GLY A 171 -4.57 7.81 10.60
N THR A 172 -4.58 6.58 11.08
CA THR A 172 -3.42 5.92 11.70
C THR A 172 -2.66 5.13 10.65
N VAL A 173 -1.32 5.28 10.66
CA VAL A 173 -0.42 4.57 9.74
C VAL A 173 0.42 3.56 10.51
N THR A 174 0.59 2.39 9.94
CA THR A 174 1.54 1.38 10.45
C THR A 174 2.30 0.81 9.27
N VAL A 175 3.62 0.69 9.40
CA VAL A 175 4.49 0.15 8.34
C VAL A 175 5.30 -1.01 8.88
N MET A 176 5.38 -2.08 8.11
CA MET A 176 6.13 -3.28 8.42
C MET A 176 6.89 -3.78 7.19
N VAL A 177 7.92 -4.59 7.41
CA VAL A 177 8.71 -5.22 6.35
C VAL A 177 8.49 -6.72 6.43
N LEU A 178 8.05 -7.33 5.34
CA LEU A 178 7.85 -8.77 5.22
C LEU A 178 8.67 -9.30 4.03
N PRO A 179 9.11 -10.56 4.05
CA PRO A 179 9.71 -11.18 2.87
C PRO A 179 8.72 -11.23 1.70
N VAL A 180 9.23 -11.16 0.47
CA VAL A 180 8.42 -11.38 -0.74
C VAL A 180 7.80 -12.77 -0.74
N LEU A 181 6.59 -12.86 -1.29
CA LEU A 181 5.93 -14.14 -1.49
C LEU A 181 6.66 -14.95 -2.58
N ALA A 182 6.41 -16.25 -2.64
CA ALA A 182 7.03 -17.16 -3.62
C ALA A 182 6.74 -16.78 -5.09
N ASN A 183 5.68 -16.01 -5.33
CA ASN A 183 5.31 -15.48 -6.65
C ASN A 183 6.03 -14.15 -6.99
N GLY A 184 6.90 -13.65 -6.13
CA GLY A 184 7.61 -12.37 -6.29
C GLY A 184 6.74 -11.13 -6.06
N LYS A 185 5.55 -11.29 -5.46
CA LYS A 185 4.63 -10.20 -5.11
C LYS A 185 4.58 -10.00 -3.59
N CYS A 186 3.95 -8.90 -3.19
CA CYS A 186 3.72 -8.57 -1.79
C CYS A 186 2.30 -8.94 -1.35
N PHE A 187 1.33 -8.84 -2.26
CA PHE A 187 -0.05 -9.25 -2.04
C PHE A 187 -0.42 -10.47 -2.86
N VAL A 188 -1.30 -11.30 -2.30
CA VAL A 188 -1.95 -12.40 -3.01
C VAL A 188 -3.05 -11.85 -3.90
N GLY A 189 -3.09 -12.27 -5.17
CA GLY A 189 -4.15 -11.85 -6.11
C GLY A 189 -4.04 -10.41 -6.61
N SER A 190 -2.84 -9.82 -6.54
CA SER A 190 -2.51 -8.49 -7.08
C SER A 190 -2.08 -8.52 -8.54
#